data_AF-A0A4Y2WJH1-F1
#
_entry.id   AF-A0A4Y2WJH1-F1
#
_cell.length_a   1.000
_cell.length_b   1.000
_cell.length_c   1.000
_cell.angle_alpha   90.00
_cell.angle_beta   90.00
_cell.angle_gamma   90.00
#
_symmetry.space_group_name_H-M   'P 1'
#
loop_
_entity.id
_entity.type
_entity.pdbx_description
1 polymer ?
#
loop_
_entity_poly.entity_id
_entity_poly.type
_entity_poly.pdbx_seq_one_letter_code
_entity_poly.pdbx_strand_id
1 'polypeptide(L)'
;MASLPPTEAAAHQHSRRVYHQIQHWLGNKKRQEDWGWERTISGLQPVKSLKPPAPDSILRKISCKCKKGCTKIQVINSDEDDDDEPILPDDLVEASLSLRVEEDTDDLPKDIGP
;
A
#
# COMPACT_ATOMS: atom_id res chain seq x y z
N MET A 1 -19.97 -0.24 13.48
CA MET A 1 -18.64 0.16 14.02
C MET A 1 -17.88 0.78 12.88
N ALA A 2 -17.42 2.02 13.01
CA ALA A 2 -16.62 2.68 11.97
C ALA A 2 -15.12 2.47 12.29
N SER A 3 -14.35 2.01 11.31
CA SER A 3 -12.88 1.99 11.39
C SER A 3 -12.35 3.27 10.77
N LEU A 4 -11.22 3.75 11.29
CA LEU A 4 -10.46 4.78 10.61
C LEU A 4 -9.93 4.22 9.27
N PRO A 5 -9.90 5.03 8.20
CA PRO A 5 -9.22 4.64 6.99
C PRO A 5 -7.72 4.44 7.27
N PRO A 6 -7.03 3.58 6.49
CA PRO A 6 -5.58 3.47 6.57
C PRO A 6 -4.93 4.82 6.22
N THR A 7 -3.77 5.10 6.83
CA THR A 7 -2.96 6.26 6.43
C THR A 7 -2.40 6.05 5.03
N GLU A 8 -2.13 7.15 4.32
CA GLU A 8 -1.52 7.11 2.99
C GLU A 8 -0.23 6.27 2.95
N ALA A 9 0.65 6.48 3.93
CA ALA A 9 1.90 5.70 4.06
C ALA A 9 1.63 4.20 4.23
N ALA A 10 0.60 3.81 4.99
CA ALA A 10 0.22 2.42 5.15
C ALA A 10 -0.39 1.83 3.87
N ALA A 11 -1.19 2.61 3.15
CA ALA A 11 -1.74 2.23 1.86
C ALA A 11 -0.63 2.03 0.81
N HIS A 12 0.36 2.92 0.75
CA HIS A 12 1.51 2.78 -0.16
C HIS A 12 2.30 1.50 0.13
N GLN A 13 2.63 1.21 1.40
CA GLN A 13 3.32 -0.02 1.77
C GLN A 13 2.50 -1.28 1.42
N HIS A 14 1.17 -1.21 1.57
CA HIS A 14 0.28 -2.28 1.13
C HIS A 14 0.35 -2.51 -0.38
N SER A 15 0.24 -1.44 -1.17
CA SER A 15 0.31 -1.51 -2.64
C SER A 15 1.63 -2.14 -3.12
N ARG A 16 2.77 -1.79 -2.50
CA ARG A 16 4.08 -2.40 -2.81
C ARG A 16 4.08 -3.91 -2.62
N ARG A 17 3.53 -4.39 -1.50
CA ARG A 17 3.47 -5.84 -1.22
C ARG A 17 2.55 -6.57 -2.19
N VAL A 18 1.41 -5.99 -2.53
CA VAL A 18 0.48 -6.55 -3.53
C VAL A 18 1.18 -6.65 -4.88
N TYR A 19 1.86 -5.59 -5.32
CA TYR A 19 2.61 -5.61 -6.57
C TYR A 19 3.71 -6.68 -6.55
N HIS A 20 4.50 -6.79 -5.48
CA HIS A 20 5.50 -7.84 -5.35
C HIS A 20 4.90 -9.24 -5.45
N GLN A 21 3.72 -9.47 -4.87
CA GLN A 21 3.03 -10.75 -4.98
C GLN A 21 2.63 -11.07 -6.43
N ILE A 22 2.13 -10.07 -7.16
CA ILE A 22 1.79 -10.19 -8.58
C ILE A 22 3.05 -10.48 -9.41
N GLN A 23 4.12 -9.73 -9.20
CA GLN A 23 5.41 -9.95 -9.89
C GLN A 23 5.96 -11.35 -9.65
N HIS A 24 5.80 -11.87 -8.43
CA HIS A 24 6.20 -13.23 -8.10
C HIS A 24 5.40 -14.27 -8.90
N TRP A 25 4.08 -14.08 -9.05
CA TRP A 25 3.24 -14.94 -9.89
C TRP A 25 3.63 -14.89 -11.37
N LEU A 26 4.11 -13.74 -11.85
CA LEU A 26 4.64 -13.56 -13.20
C LEU A 26 6.07 -14.11 -13.38
N GLY A 27 6.70 -14.65 -12.33
CA GLY A 27 8.07 -15.18 -12.38
C GLY A 27 9.17 -14.10 -12.32
N ASN A 28 8.79 -12.83 -12.12
CA ASN A 28 9.73 -11.73 -12.00
C ASN A 28 10.29 -11.67 -10.58
N LYS A 29 11.59 -11.96 -10.46
CA LYS A 29 12.29 -11.89 -9.17
C LYS A 29 12.58 -10.43 -8.81
N LYS A 30 11.87 -9.93 -7.82
CA LYS A 30 12.14 -8.63 -7.18
C LYS A 30 12.72 -8.85 -5.78
N ARG A 31 13.54 -7.90 -5.29
CA ARG A 31 14.10 -7.98 -3.93
C ARG A 31 13.05 -7.56 -2.91
N GLN A 32 12.78 -8.39 -1.91
CA GLN A 32 11.67 -8.18 -0.98
C GLN A 32 11.78 -6.87 -0.19
N GLU A 33 12.99 -6.43 0.17
CA GLU A 33 13.21 -5.16 0.89
C GLU A 33 12.69 -3.94 0.14
N ASP A 34 12.76 -3.94 -1.19
CA ASP A 34 12.32 -2.82 -2.02
C ASP A 34 10.78 -2.71 -2.06
N TRP A 35 10.06 -3.77 -1.65
CA TRP A 35 8.61 -3.92 -1.81
C TRP A 35 7.83 -4.10 -0.50
N GLY A 36 8.25 -3.38 0.54
CA GLY A 36 7.48 -3.28 1.79
C GLY A 36 7.61 -4.50 2.69
N TRP A 37 8.73 -5.22 2.60
CA TRP A 37 9.17 -6.22 3.55
C TRP A 37 10.48 -5.78 4.21
N GLU A 38 10.67 -6.15 5.46
CA GLU A 38 11.92 -5.96 6.18
C GLU A 38 12.48 -7.31 6.62
N ARG A 39 13.81 -7.42 6.65
CA ARG A 39 14.50 -8.63 7.06
C ARG A 39 14.79 -8.53 8.56
N THR A 40 14.17 -9.41 9.33
CA THR A 40 14.31 -9.48 10.78
C THR A 40 14.94 -10.81 11.18
N ILE A 41 15.36 -10.92 12.45
CA ILE A 41 15.83 -12.20 13.02
C ILE A 41 14.79 -13.32 12.91
N SER A 42 13.51 -12.98 12.87
CA SER A 42 12.38 -13.91 12.69
C SER A 42 12.04 -14.19 11.22
N GLY A 43 12.82 -13.66 10.28
CA GLY A 43 12.55 -13.75 8.84
C GLY A 43 11.97 -12.46 8.28
N LEU A 44 11.20 -12.57 7.19
CA LEU A 44 10.62 -11.41 6.52
C LEU A 44 9.36 -10.95 7.24
N GLN A 45 9.33 -9.69 7.66
CA GLN A 45 8.15 -9.07 8.24
C GLN A 45 7.63 -7.96 7.32
N PRO A 46 6.31 -7.74 7.25
CA PRO A 46 5.75 -6.69 6.42
C PRO A 46 5.96 -5.32 7.07
N VAL A 47 6.50 -4.37 6.32
CA VAL A 47 6.63 -2.97 6.74
C VAL A 47 5.25 -2.32 6.73
N LYS A 48 4.67 -2.06 7.90
CA LYS A 48 3.28 -1.57 7.99
C LYS A 48 3.13 -0.11 7.58
N SER A 49 4.04 0.74 8.02
CA SER A 49 4.10 2.17 7.71
C SER A 49 5.51 2.69 8.02
N LEU A 50 6.01 3.61 7.21
CA LEU A 50 7.26 4.34 7.48
C LEU A 50 7.02 5.64 8.25
N LYS A 51 5.80 6.19 8.16
CA LYS A 51 5.37 7.40 8.86
C LYS A 51 4.63 7.04 10.15
N PRO A 52 4.64 7.91 11.18
CA PRO A 52 3.83 7.70 12.37
C PRO A 52 2.34 7.59 12.00
N PRO A 53 1.55 6.85 12.80
CA PRO A 53 0.13 6.61 12.51
C PRO A 53 -0.73 7.88 12.55
N ALA A 54 -0.25 8.94 13.21
CA ALA A 54 -0.85 10.26 13.22
C ALA A 54 0.25 11.31 13.47
N PRO A 55 0.03 12.57 13.06
CA PRO A 55 0.90 13.69 13.41
C PRO A 55 1.08 13.86 14.92
N ASP A 56 2.28 14.29 15.33
CA ASP A 56 2.62 14.52 16.74
C ASP A 56 1.69 15.50 17.45
N SER A 57 1.23 16.54 16.74
CA SER A 57 0.31 17.54 17.28
C SER A 57 -1.03 16.93 17.71
N ILE A 58 -1.46 15.88 17.00
CA ILE A 58 -2.65 15.09 17.34
C ILE A 58 -2.30 14.16 18.50
N LEU A 59 -1.20 13.40 18.40
CA LEU A 59 -0.76 12.46 19.44
C LEU A 59 -0.59 13.11 20.81
N ARG A 60 -0.09 14.34 20.88
CA ARG A 60 0.05 15.11 22.14
C ARG A 60 -1.29 15.46 22.79
N LYS A 61 -2.38 15.53 22.03
CA LYS A 61 -3.73 15.84 22.54
C LYS A 61 -4.49 14.60 23.00
N ILE A 62 -4.05 13.41 22.60
CA ILE A 62 -4.72 12.14 22.96
C ILE A 62 -4.12 11.60 24.25
N SER A 63 -4.91 11.54 25.32
CA SER A 63 -4.51 10.90 26.57
C SER A 63 -4.93 9.42 26.58
N CYS A 64 -4.00 8.47 26.78
CA CYS A 64 -4.42 7.08 27.03
C CYS A 64 -5.01 6.93 28.44
N LYS A 65 -6.10 6.15 28.58
CA LYS A 65 -6.63 5.66 29.87
C LYS A 65 -5.92 4.37 30.35
N CYS A 66 -4.71 4.12 29.87
CA CYS A 66 -4.01 2.88 30.10
C CYS A 66 -3.66 2.73 31.59
N LYS A 67 -4.08 1.62 32.22
CA LYS A 67 -3.81 1.34 33.66
C LYS A 67 -2.34 1.00 33.95
N LYS A 68 -1.59 0.59 32.94
CA LYS A 68 -0.14 0.35 32.99
C LYS A 68 0.53 1.26 31.96
N GLY A 69 1.73 1.74 32.26
CA GLY A 69 2.39 2.79 31.48
C GLY A 69 2.52 2.46 30.00
N CYS A 70 2.09 3.38 29.13
CA CYS A 70 2.42 3.32 27.70
C CYS A 70 3.89 3.69 27.53
N THR A 71 4.67 2.82 26.91
CA THR A 71 5.97 3.21 26.35
C THR A 71 5.74 4.26 25.27
N LYS A 72 6.42 5.40 25.37
CA LYS A 72 6.44 6.40 24.29
C LYS A 72 7.09 5.76 23.07
N ILE A 73 6.36 5.69 21.96
CA ILE A 73 6.95 5.36 20.65
C ILE A 73 7.88 6.55 20.32
N GLN A 74 9.18 6.30 20.23
CA GLN A 74 10.13 7.31 19.78
C GLN A 74 9.96 7.40 18.26
N VAL A 75 9.48 8.54 17.78
CA VAL A 75 9.43 8.85 16.35
C VAL A 75 10.87 9.18 15.96
N ILE A 76 11.50 8.29 15.19
CA ILE A 76 12.70 8.64 14.45
C ILE A 76 12.26 9.60 13.34
N ASN A 77 12.44 10.89 13.56
CA ASN A 77 12.32 11.87 12.47
C ASN A 77 13.56 11.66 11.59
N SER A 78 13.37 11.04 10.44
CA SER A 78 14.27 11.26 9.32
C SER A 78 13.77 12.54 8.66
N ASP A 79 14.48 13.64 8.88
CA ASP A 79 14.33 14.84 8.06
C ASP A 79 14.78 14.46 6.63
N GLU A 80 13.85 13.94 5.83
CA GLU A 80 14.05 13.71 4.41
C GLU A 80 13.07 14.62 3.66
N ASP A 81 13.65 15.54 2.91
CA ASP A 81 13.00 16.60 2.15
C ASP A 81 11.90 16.04 1.23
N ASP A 82 10.67 16.49 1.44
CA ASP A 82 9.51 16.19 0.59
C ASP A 82 9.61 17.01 -0.73
N ASP A 83 10.28 16.49 -1.77
CA ASP A 83 10.12 16.97 -3.17
C ASP A 83 10.40 15.90 -4.24
N ASP A 84 10.51 14.61 -3.89
CA ASP A 84 10.46 13.54 -4.89
C ASP A 84 9.01 13.09 -5.09
N GLU A 85 8.37 13.68 -6.09
CA GLU A 85 7.15 13.17 -6.70
C GLU A 85 7.33 11.66 -6.95
N PRO A 86 6.47 10.78 -6.40
CA PRO A 86 6.64 9.35 -6.59
C PRO A 86 6.39 9.05 -8.07
N ILE A 87 7.48 8.88 -8.83
CA ILE A 87 7.45 8.33 -10.18
C ILE A 87 6.78 6.97 -10.04
N LEU A 88 5.49 6.92 -10.35
CA LEU A 88 4.79 5.65 -10.48
C LEU A 88 5.56 4.88 -11.55
N PRO A 89 6.05 3.66 -11.26
CA PRO A 89 6.66 2.84 -12.28
C PRO A 89 5.71 2.74 -13.47
N ASP A 90 6.19 3.01 -14.68
CA ASP A 90 5.37 3.04 -15.90
C ASP A 90 4.50 1.77 -16.05
N ASP A 91 5.00 0.65 -15.52
CA ASP A 91 4.30 -0.65 -15.43
C ASP A 91 2.92 -0.58 -14.74
N LEU A 92 2.70 0.33 -13.78
CA LEU A 92 1.42 0.49 -13.06
C LEU A 92 0.42 1.35 -13.84
N VAL A 93 0.91 2.29 -14.64
CA VAL A 93 0.09 3.12 -15.53
C VAL A 93 -0.47 2.26 -16.66
N GLU A 94 0.37 1.43 -17.26
CA GLU A 94 -0.03 0.48 -18.33
C GLU A 94 -1.03 -0.58 -17.83
N ALA A 95 -0.83 -1.09 -16.62
CA ALA A 95 -1.79 -2.02 -16.00
C ALA A 95 -3.16 -1.36 -15.75
N SER A 96 -3.19 -0.07 -15.40
CA SER A 96 -4.45 0.69 -15.23
C SER A 96 -5.15 0.99 -16.56
N LEU A 97 -4.40 1.15 -17.65
CA LEU A 97 -4.95 1.35 -18.98
C LEU A 97 -5.54 0.05 -19.56
N SER A 98 -4.86 -1.08 -19.34
CA SER A 98 -5.31 -2.40 -19.82
C SER A 98 -6.61 -2.88 -19.17
N LEU A 99 -6.91 -2.47 -17.93
CA LEU A 99 -8.13 -2.83 -17.21
C LEU A 99 -9.41 -2.15 -17.76
N ARG A 100 -9.29 -1.19 -18.69
CA ARG A 100 -10.43 -0.41 -19.23
C ARG A 100 -10.95 -0.86 -20.60
N VAL A 101 -10.48 -1.97 -21.16
CA VAL A 101 -10.84 -2.37 -22.54
C VAL A 101 -11.69 -3.64 -22.65
N GLU A 102 -12.04 -4.31 -21.54
CA GLU A 102 -12.86 -5.53 -21.59
C GLU A 102 -14.21 -5.38 -20.88
N GLU A 103 -15.05 -4.46 -21.34
CA GLU A 103 -16.50 -4.45 -21.05
C GLU A 103 -17.22 -3.93 -22.29
N ASP A 104 -17.61 -4.85 -23.18
CA ASP A 104 -19.02 -5.08 -23.58
C ASP A 104 -19.04 -6.01 -24.81
N THR A 105 -19.29 -7.29 -24.56
CA THR A 105 -19.74 -8.23 -25.58
C THR A 105 -21.26 -8.36 -25.45
N ASP A 106 -22.01 -7.81 -26.39
CA ASP A 106 -23.42 -8.19 -26.60
C ASP A 106 -23.64 -8.56 -28.07
N ASP A 107 -23.44 -9.85 -28.31
CA ASP A 107 -23.64 -10.57 -29.57
C ASP A 107 -25.16 -10.84 -29.73
N LEU A 108 -25.84 -10.04 -30.54
CA LEU A 108 -27.25 -10.22 -30.87
C LEU A 108 -27.42 -11.34 -31.91
N PRO A 109 -28.20 -12.41 -31.65
CA PRO A 109 -28.45 -13.43 -32.66
C PRO A 109 -29.38 -12.89 -33.77
N LYS A 110 -28.96 -13.09 -35.02
CA LYS A 110 -29.73 -12.79 -36.23
C LYS A 110 -30.87 -13.81 -36.38
N ASP A 111 -32.10 -13.36 -36.15
CA ASP A 111 -33.29 -14.13 -36.51
C ASP A 111 -33.42 -14.28 -38.03
N ILE A 112 -33.67 -15.52 -38.42
CA ILE A 112 -33.82 -16.04 -39.78
C ILE A 112 -35.31 -15.98 -40.15
N GLY A 113 -35.59 -15.60 -41.41
CA GLY A 113 -36.93 -15.46 -41.98
C GLY A 113 -37.76 -16.75 -42.03
N PRO A 114 -39.01 -16.63 -42.53
CA PRO A 114 -39.24 -16.58 -43.98
C PRO A 114 -39.86 -15.27 -44.50
#